data_AF-A0A3C1VDL9-F1
#
_entry.id   AF-A0A3C1VDL9-F1
#
_cell.length_a   1.000
_cell.length_b   1.000
_cell.length_c   1.000
_cell.angle_alpha   90.00
_cell.angle_beta   90.00
_cell.angle_gamma   90.00
#
_symmetry.space_group_name_H-M   'P 1'
#
loop_
_entity.id
_entity.type
_entity.pdbx_description
1 polymer ?
#
loop_
_entity_poly.entity_id
_entity_poly.type
_entity_poly.pdbx_seq_one_letter_code
_entity_poly.pdbx_strand_id
1 'polypeptide(L)'
;MAQLSTLGLIHTLMKKFAIIGFVVALLVASLLLWQHFKHPSDAKLARQISGTWTHGELFSQTISPDGSFSTSIGHSNALVTYQGTWLVKDQALVMTITNAQGTGSHRAGSPVGSVDSSKIIHVDDHQFAYETEGRTMTLTR
;
A
#
# COMPACT_ATOMS: atom_id res chain seq x y z
N MET A 1 41.17 -0.70 -54.74
CA MET A 1 39.71 -0.88 -54.53
C MET A 1 39.33 -1.70 -53.28
N ALA A 2 40.17 -2.63 -52.77
CA ALA A 2 39.83 -3.45 -51.60
C ALA A 2 39.76 -2.70 -50.24
N GLN A 3 40.47 -1.58 -50.09
CA GLN A 3 40.54 -0.83 -48.83
C GLN A 3 39.28 0.00 -48.51
N LEU A 4 38.53 0.41 -49.55
CA LEU A 4 37.28 1.16 -49.37
C LEU A 4 36.12 0.26 -48.93
N SER A 5 36.09 -1.01 -49.37
CA SER A 5 35.03 -1.96 -48.98
C SER A 5 35.17 -2.43 -47.53
N THR A 6 36.40 -2.53 -47.02
CA THR A 6 36.70 -2.90 -45.63
C THR A 6 36.29 -1.81 -44.65
N LEU A 7 36.52 -0.53 -44.97
CA LEU A 7 36.12 0.60 -44.13
C LEU A 7 34.59 0.73 -43.98
N GLY A 8 33.85 0.53 -45.08
CA GLY A 8 32.38 0.53 -45.07
C GLY A 8 31.80 -0.63 -44.26
N LEU A 9 32.43 -1.81 -44.30
CA LEU A 9 32.02 -2.99 -43.54
C LEU A 9 32.24 -2.81 -42.03
N ILE A 10 33.39 -2.23 -41.64
CA ILE A 10 33.72 -1.90 -40.24
C ILE A 10 32.75 -0.84 -39.70
N HIS A 11 32.44 0.20 -40.47
CA HIS A 11 31.50 1.24 -40.04
C HIS A 11 30.09 0.65 -39.81
N THR A 12 29.65 -0.25 -40.68
CA THR A 12 28.35 -0.93 -40.56
C THR A 12 28.31 -1.87 -39.35
N LEU A 13 29.41 -2.57 -39.05
CA LEU A 13 29.55 -3.40 -37.86
C LEU A 13 29.53 -2.56 -36.57
N MET A 14 30.30 -1.47 -36.50
CA MET A 14 30.31 -0.56 -35.35
C MET A 14 28.92 0.02 -35.07
N LYS A 15 28.18 0.41 -36.10
CA LYS A 15 26.81 0.91 -35.96
C LYS A 15 25.87 -0.15 -35.34
N LYS A 16 25.98 -1.41 -35.78
CA LYS A 16 25.19 -2.52 -35.23
C LYS A 16 25.51 -2.77 -33.75
N PHE A 17 26.79 -2.76 -33.38
CA PHE A 17 27.20 -2.92 -31.97
C PHE A 17 26.72 -1.76 -31.10
N ALA A 18 26.79 -0.52 -31.60
CA ALA A 18 26.26 0.64 -30.89
C ALA A 18 24.74 0.54 -30.69
N ILE A 19 23.99 0.11 -31.71
CA ILE A 19 22.54 -0.09 -31.62
C ILE A 19 22.21 -1.21 -30.61
N ILE A 20 22.90 -2.34 -30.68
CA ILE A 20 22.69 -3.46 -29.73
C ILE A 20 22.99 -3.01 -28.30
N GLY A 21 24.11 -2.31 -28.08
CA GLY A 21 24.46 -1.77 -26.77
C GLY A 21 23.41 -0.79 -26.23
N PHE A 22 22.91 0.10 -27.08
CA PHE A 22 21.85 1.05 -26.72
C PHE A 22 20.53 0.35 -26.36
N VAL A 23 20.12 -0.65 -27.14
CA VAL A 23 18.91 -1.44 -26.86
C VAL A 23 19.04 -2.19 -25.53
N VAL A 24 20.19 -2.82 -25.27
CA VAL A 24 20.45 -3.50 -24.00
C VAL A 24 20.38 -2.52 -22.83
N ALA A 25 20.98 -1.33 -22.96
CA ALA A 25 20.93 -0.31 -21.91
C ALA A 25 19.49 0.15 -21.63
N LEU A 26 18.67 0.37 -22.66
CA LEU A 26 17.25 0.72 -22.50
C LEU A 26 16.45 -0.39 -21.82
N LEU A 27 16.69 -1.66 -22.18
CA LEU A 27 16.03 -2.79 -21.53
C LEU A 27 16.38 -2.87 -20.04
N VAL A 28 17.65 -2.70 -19.69
CA VAL A 28 18.10 -2.70 -18.29
C VAL A 28 17.47 -1.53 -17.52
N ALA A 29 17.50 -0.31 -18.08
CA ALA A 29 16.87 0.85 -17.45
C ALA A 29 15.36 0.64 -17.24
N SER A 30 14.68 0.05 -18.22
CA SER A 30 13.24 -0.24 -18.14
C SER A 30 12.91 -1.26 -17.07
N LEU A 31 13.74 -2.30 -16.93
CA LEU A 31 13.60 -3.31 -15.87
C LEU A 31 13.85 -2.74 -14.47
N LEU A 32 14.86 -1.88 -14.32
CA LEU A 32 15.14 -1.20 -13.05
C LEU A 32 14.00 -0.27 -12.65
N LEU A 33 13.46 0.51 -13.59
CA LEU A 33 12.29 1.36 -13.35
C LEU A 33 11.07 0.53 -12.97
N TRP A 34 10.82 -0.60 -13.66
CA TRP A 34 9.73 -1.50 -13.31
C TRP A 34 9.85 -2.02 -11.87
N GLN A 35 11.04 -2.41 -11.44
CA GLN A 35 11.28 -2.87 -10.06
C GLN A 35 11.00 -1.78 -9.03
N HIS A 36 11.39 -0.53 -9.31
CA HIS A 36 11.13 0.61 -8.43
C HIS A 36 9.65 0.98 -8.34
N PHE A 37 8.87 0.82 -9.41
CA PHE A 37 7.43 1.14 -9.44
C PHE A 37 6.53 -0.07 -9.13
N LYS A 38 7.10 -1.22 -8.77
CA LYS A 38 6.30 -2.40 -8.45
C LYS A 38 5.64 -2.21 -7.08
N HIS A 39 4.38 -1.81 -7.12
CA HIS A 39 3.55 -1.75 -5.94
C HIS A 39 3.39 -3.15 -5.32
N PRO A 40 3.35 -3.25 -3.98
CA PRO A 40 3.02 -4.51 -3.32
C PRO A 40 1.64 -4.98 -3.76
N SER A 41 1.46 -6.30 -3.90
CA SER A 41 0.14 -6.86 -4.21
C SER A 41 -0.80 -6.70 -3.03
N ASP A 42 -2.11 -6.67 -3.29
CA ASP A 42 -3.14 -6.62 -2.24
C ASP A 42 -2.97 -7.74 -1.21
N ALA A 43 -2.63 -8.95 -1.65
CA ALA A 43 -2.36 -10.07 -0.75
C ALA A 43 -1.11 -9.86 0.14
N LYS A 44 -0.08 -9.18 -0.37
CA LYS A 44 1.11 -8.83 0.43
C LYS A 44 0.74 -7.75 1.45
N LEU A 45 0.03 -6.71 1.03
CA LEU A 45 -0.43 -5.63 1.91
C LEU A 45 -1.34 -6.18 3.02
N ALA A 46 -2.31 -7.04 2.70
CA ALA A 46 -3.20 -7.65 3.68
C ALA A 46 -2.44 -8.40 4.78
N ARG A 47 -1.39 -9.14 4.40
CA ARG A 47 -0.54 -9.83 5.38
C ARG A 47 0.21 -8.86 6.28
N GLN A 48 0.71 -7.74 5.75
CA GLN A 48 1.48 -6.76 6.52
C GLN A 48 0.60 -5.94 7.47
N ILE A 49 -0.61 -5.56 7.03
CA ILE A 49 -1.58 -4.77 7.80
C ILE A 49 -2.16 -5.57 8.97
N SER A 50 -2.23 -6.90 8.87
CA SER A 50 -2.74 -7.72 9.96
C SER A 50 -1.93 -7.51 11.25
N GLY A 51 -2.62 -7.27 12.37
CA GLY A 51 -2.00 -6.92 13.64
C GLY A 51 -2.83 -5.93 14.45
N THR A 52 -2.32 -5.52 15.60
CA THR A 52 -2.92 -4.45 16.41
C THR A 52 -2.10 -3.18 16.28
N TRP A 53 -2.77 -2.10 15.94
CA TRP A 53 -2.18 -0.80 15.66
C TRP A 53 -2.75 0.24 16.62
N THR A 54 -1.92 1.19 17.04
CA THR A 54 -2.28 2.21 18.02
C THR A 54 -1.95 3.61 17.51
N HIS A 55 -2.66 4.60 18.03
CA HIS A 55 -2.35 6.02 17.81
C HIS A 55 -2.56 6.78 19.12
N GLY A 56 -1.46 7.04 19.82
CA GLY A 56 -1.52 7.50 21.22
C GLY A 56 -2.19 6.45 22.12
N GLU A 57 -2.69 6.89 23.27
CA GLU A 57 -3.24 6.01 24.31
C GLU A 57 -4.73 5.69 24.11
N LEU A 58 -5.41 6.43 23.24
CA LEU A 58 -6.87 6.39 23.12
C LEU A 58 -7.36 5.56 21.94
N PHE A 59 -6.50 5.30 20.96
CA PHE A 59 -6.89 4.60 19.74
C PHE A 59 -6.16 3.27 19.64
N SER A 60 -6.92 2.20 19.45
CA SER A 60 -6.40 0.89 19.10
C SER A 60 -7.27 0.26 18.02
N GLN A 61 -6.64 -0.36 17.02
CA GLN A 61 -7.31 -1.06 15.94
C GLN A 61 -6.63 -2.41 15.71
N THR A 62 -7.39 -3.48 15.87
CA THR A 62 -6.94 -4.84 15.55
C THR A 62 -7.53 -5.25 14.21
N ILE A 63 -6.66 -5.62 13.27
CA ILE A 63 -6.98 -6.13 11.95
C ILE A 63 -6.57 -7.60 11.91
N SER A 64 -7.54 -8.50 11.88
CA SER A 64 -7.32 -9.94 11.96
C SER A 64 -7.15 -10.55 10.57
N PRO A 65 -6.25 -11.53 10.38
CA PRO A 65 -6.06 -12.21 9.09
C PRO A 65 -7.30 -12.92 8.54
N ASP A 66 -8.31 -13.18 9.37
CA ASP A 66 -9.58 -13.81 8.99
C ASP A 66 -10.55 -12.87 8.27
N GLY A 67 -10.17 -11.60 8.08
CA GLY A 67 -11.00 -10.58 7.45
C GLY A 67 -11.88 -9.81 8.43
N SER A 68 -11.74 -10.00 9.74
CA SER A 68 -12.40 -9.20 10.77
C SER A 68 -11.53 -8.04 11.27
N PHE A 69 -12.16 -6.95 11.70
CA PHE A 69 -11.47 -5.88 12.42
C PHE A 69 -12.24 -5.46 13.67
N SER A 70 -11.52 -4.86 14.61
CA SER A 70 -12.09 -4.12 15.74
C SER A 70 -11.32 -2.83 15.98
N THR A 71 -12.03 -1.77 16.32
CA THR A 71 -11.46 -0.46 16.67
C THR A 71 -12.03 -0.02 18.01
N SER A 72 -11.19 0.53 18.87
CA SER A 72 -11.55 1.21 20.12
C SER A 72 -10.99 2.62 20.13
N ILE A 73 -11.84 3.57 20.54
CA ILE A 73 -11.51 5.00 20.61
C ILE A 73 -12.00 5.56 21.95
N GLY A 74 -11.08 6.06 22.77
CA GLY A 74 -11.35 6.66 24.07
C GLY A 74 -11.06 5.74 25.27
N HIS A 75 -11.45 6.19 26.46
CA HIS A 75 -11.33 5.44 27.72
C HIS A 75 -12.63 4.73 28.07
N SER A 76 -12.61 3.82 29.06
CA SER A 76 -13.75 2.97 29.43
C SER A 76 -15.08 3.70 29.76
N ASN A 77 -15.03 4.95 30.23
CA ASN A 77 -16.21 5.78 30.52
C ASN A 77 -16.73 6.59 29.32
N ALA A 78 -15.97 6.64 28.23
CA ALA A 78 -16.18 7.44 27.03
C ALA A 78 -15.65 6.69 25.80
N LEU A 79 -15.98 5.40 25.71
CA LEU A 79 -15.47 4.47 24.71
C LEU A 79 -16.43 4.40 23.53
N VAL A 80 -15.87 4.50 22.33
CA VAL A 80 -16.54 4.11 21.07
C VAL A 80 -15.83 2.89 20.52
N THR A 81 -16.61 1.88 20.12
CA THR A 81 -16.08 0.68 19.47
C THR A 81 -16.75 0.43 18.13
N TYR A 82 -15.94 -0.07 17.19
CA TYR A 82 -16.39 -0.53 15.90
C TYR A 82 -15.90 -1.96 15.68
N GLN A 83 -16.71 -2.78 15.03
CA GLN A 83 -16.31 -4.08 14.53
C GLN A 83 -16.83 -4.23 13.12
N GLY A 84 -16.17 -5.08 12.35
CA GLY A 84 -16.53 -5.22 10.96
C GLY A 84 -15.68 -6.20 10.20
N THR A 85 -15.83 -6.14 8.88
CA THR A 85 -14.99 -6.87 7.95
C THR A 85 -14.03 -5.91 7.25
N TRP A 86 -12.90 -6.43 6.79
CA TRP A 86 -11.94 -5.66 6.03
C TRP A 86 -11.36 -6.48 4.87
N LEU A 87 -10.83 -5.79 3.88
CA LEU A 87 -10.04 -6.35 2.81
C LEU A 87 -9.08 -5.30 2.25
N VAL A 88 -8.04 -5.75 1.54
CA VAL A 88 -7.28 -4.87 0.65
C VAL A 88 -7.80 -5.07 -0.76
N LYS A 89 -8.14 -3.98 -1.43
CA LYS A 89 -8.54 -3.97 -2.84
C LYS A 89 -7.96 -2.73 -3.51
N ASP A 90 -7.31 -2.95 -4.64
CA ASP A 90 -6.74 -1.87 -5.45
C ASP A 90 -5.78 -0.99 -4.61
N GLN A 91 -4.98 -1.63 -3.74
CA GLN A 91 -4.08 -0.98 -2.77
C GLN A 91 -4.75 -0.04 -1.75
N ALA A 92 -6.07 -0.17 -1.56
CA ALA A 92 -6.81 0.52 -0.51
C ALA A 92 -7.25 -0.47 0.58
N LEU A 93 -7.22 -0.02 1.84
CA LEU A 93 -7.88 -0.70 2.94
C LEU A 93 -9.36 -0.35 2.87
N VAL A 94 -10.20 -1.37 2.68
CA VAL A 94 -11.65 -1.23 2.67
C VAL A 94 -12.21 -1.90 3.92
N MET A 95 -12.96 -1.16 4.72
CA MET A 95 -13.55 -1.64 5.97
C MET A 95 -15.07 -1.46 5.92
N THR A 96 -15.82 -2.50 6.28
CA THR A 96 -17.28 -2.45 6.41
C THR A 96 -17.66 -2.61 7.87
N ILE A 97 -18.34 -1.62 8.43
CA ILE A 97 -18.78 -1.65 9.83
C ILE A 97 -19.99 -2.59 9.95
N THR A 98 -19.88 -3.63 10.77
CA THR A 98 -20.99 -4.55 11.07
C THR A 98 -21.57 -4.34 12.47
N ASN A 99 -20.82 -3.69 13.36
CA ASN A 99 -21.27 -3.33 14.70
C ASN A 99 -20.60 -2.02 15.13
N ALA A 100 -21.35 -1.17 15.81
CA ALA A 100 -20.88 0.13 16.29
C ALA A 100 -21.55 0.44 17.63
N GLN A 101 -20.74 0.76 18.65
CA GLN A 101 -21.23 1.00 20.01
C GLN A 101 -20.52 2.21 20.62
N GLY A 102 -21.23 2.91 21.51
CA GLY A 102 -20.70 4.01 22.29
C GLY A 102 -21.17 3.90 23.74
N THR A 103 -20.34 4.38 24.67
CA THR A 103 -20.62 4.37 26.11
C THR A 103 -20.65 5.78 26.67
N GLY A 104 -21.35 5.97 27.79
CA GLY A 104 -21.54 7.28 28.41
C GLY A 104 -22.29 8.24 27.48
N SER A 105 -21.75 9.45 27.30
CA SER A 105 -22.28 10.46 26.37
C SER A 105 -21.79 10.30 24.93
N HIS A 106 -20.90 9.33 24.66
CA HIS A 106 -20.29 9.14 23.35
C HIS A 106 -21.13 8.17 22.51
N ARG A 107 -21.39 8.54 21.26
CA ARG A 107 -22.07 7.70 20.28
C ARG A 107 -21.13 7.38 19.14
N ALA A 108 -21.28 6.20 18.56
CA ALA A 108 -20.61 5.88 17.32
C ALA A 108 -21.09 6.83 16.22
N GLY A 109 -20.15 7.51 15.55
CA GLY A 109 -20.46 8.47 14.50
C GLY A 109 -20.83 7.83 13.16
N SER A 110 -20.33 6.61 12.92
CA SER A 110 -20.53 5.88 11.66
C SER A 110 -21.58 4.78 11.86
N PRO A 111 -22.66 4.74 11.06
CA PRO A 111 -23.70 3.73 11.21
C PRO A 111 -23.21 2.34 10.76
N VAL A 112 -23.87 1.30 11.26
CA VAL A 112 -23.69 -0.08 10.77
C VAL A 112 -24.03 -0.14 9.28
N GLY A 113 -23.22 -0.84 8.50
CA GLY A 113 -23.29 -0.93 7.05
C GLY A 113 -22.46 0.12 6.32
N SER A 114 -21.85 1.08 7.03
CA SER A 114 -20.91 2.03 6.41
C SER A 114 -19.69 1.32 5.87
N VAL A 115 -19.19 1.81 4.74
CA VAL A 115 -17.97 1.31 4.09
C VAL A 115 -16.98 2.45 3.99
N ASP A 116 -15.83 2.29 4.64
CA ASP A 116 -14.72 3.24 4.57
C ASP A 116 -13.65 2.69 3.63
N SER A 117 -13.10 3.55 2.78
CA SER A 117 -11.98 3.22 1.88
C SER A 117 -10.84 4.19 2.13
N SER A 118 -9.69 3.64 2.51
CA SER A 118 -8.48 4.41 2.83
C SER A 118 -7.33 3.99 1.94
N LYS A 119 -6.66 4.95 1.30
CA LYS A 119 -5.50 4.65 0.47
C LYS A 119 -4.33 4.27 1.36
N ILE A 120 -3.74 3.10 1.15
CA ILE A 120 -2.55 2.68 1.90
C ILE A 120 -1.36 3.48 1.36
N ILE A 121 -0.67 4.21 2.23
CA ILE A 121 0.54 4.97 1.87
C ILE A 121 1.77 4.11 2.13
N HIS A 122 1.83 3.47 3.30
CA HIS A 122 2.97 2.67 3.74
C HIS A 122 2.54 1.66 4.81
N VAL A 123 3.15 0.47 4.79
CA VAL A 123 3.01 -0.50 5.88
C VAL A 123 4.28 -1.34 6.02
N ASP A 124 4.79 -1.42 7.23
CA ASP A 124 5.91 -2.28 7.62
C ASP A 124 5.65 -2.92 8.99
N ASP A 125 6.69 -3.44 9.64
CA ASP A 125 6.55 -4.14 10.91
C ASP A 125 6.24 -3.24 12.11
N HIS A 126 6.36 -1.92 11.98
CA HIS A 126 6.24 -0.95 13.07
C HIS A 126 5.27 0.18 12.75
N GLN A 127 5.07 0.50 11.48
CA GLN A 127 4.24 1.63 11.05
C GLN A 127 3.21 1.21 10.01
N PHE A 128 2.00 1.75 10.17
CA PHE A 128 0.93 1.68 9.18
C PHE A 128 0.40 3.08 8.91
N ALA A 129 0.61 3.57 7.69
CA ALA A 129 0.14 4.87 7.25
C ALA A 129 -0.88 4.75 6.11
N TYR A 130 -1.98 5.48 6.23
CA TYR A 130 -3.03 5.53 5.22
C TYR A 130 -3.61 6.94 5.11
N GLU A 131 -4.18 7.26 3.95
CA GLU A 131 -4.88 8.51 3.69
C GLU A 131 -6.39 8.30 3.86
N THR A 132 -7.01 9.17 4.64
CA THR A 132 -8.47 9.30 4.74
C THR A 132 -8.84 10.78 4.75
N GLU A 133 -9.85 11.17 3.97
CA GLU A 133 -10.31 12.57 3.85
C GLU A 133 -9.18 13.59 3.56
N GLY A 134 -8.18 13.20 2.76
CA GLY A 134 -7.02 14.04 2.43
C GLY A 134 -6.03 14.25 3.58
N ARG A 135 -6.16 13.51 4.68
CA ARG A 135 -5.24 13.51 5.82
C ARG A 135 -4.53 12.16 5.92
N THR A 136 -3.24 12.21 6.16
CA THR A 136 -2.46 11.02 6.49
C THR A 136 -2.64 10.68 7.96
N MET A 137 -3.11 9.47 8.23
CA MET A 137 -3.08 8.85 9.55
C MET A 137 -1.88 7.91 9.63
N THR A 138 -1.21 7.87 10.77
CA THR A 138 -0.10 6.94 11.03
C THR A 138 -0.32 6.24 12.36
N LEU A 139 -0.31 4.91 12.32
CA LEU A 139 -0.47 4.03 13.46
C LEU A 139 0.83 3.25 13.71
N THR A 140 1.04 2.85 14.96
CA THR A 140 2.23 2.11 15.41
C THR A 140 1.86 0.83 16.14
N ARG A 141 2.73 -0.19 16.10
CA ARG A 141 2.56 -1.45 16.84
C ARG A 141 3.83 -1.88 17.55
#